data_AF-A0AB72ZBV9-F1
#
_entry.id   AF-A0AB72ZBV9-F1
#
_cell.length_a   1.000
_cell.length_b   1.000
_cell.length_c   1.000
_cell.angle_alpha   90.00
_cell.angle_beta   90.00
_cell.angle_gamma   90.00
#
_symmetry.space_group_name_H-M   'P 1'
#
loop_
_entity.id
_entity.type
_entity.pdbx_description
1 polymer ?
#
loop_
_entity_poly.entity_id
_entity_poly.type
_entity_poly.pdbx_seq_one_letter_code
_entity_poly.pdbx_strand_id
1 'polypeptide(L)'
;MFAKYTYRGYTVNCRNKGGENMKHDQPIVPRKDEETKLLQNRLRRIEGQIRGIAQMVEDDRYCTDILIQISAANKALKNVGLQVLEHHTAHCVVDAAKNGEDDVMEDLLKAIRQFSKT
;
A
#
# COMPACT_ATOMS: atom_id res chain seq x y z
N MET A 1 10.95 17.18 2.23
CA MET A 1 12.20 16.92 1.49
C MET A 1 12.55 15.45 1.69
N PHE A 2 12.68 14.64 0.64
CA PHE A 2 13.01 13.22 0.79
C PHE A 2 14.51 13.06 1.11
N ALA A 3 14.85 12.28 2.13
CA ALA A 3 16.20 11.85 2.43
C ALA A 3 16.43 10.44 1.85
N LYS A 4 17.58 10.24 1.21
CA LYS A 4 18.00 8.90 0.75
C LYS A 4 18.70 8.19 1.90
N TYR A 5 18.26 6.99 2.25
CA TYR A 5 18.90 6.16 3.26
C TYR A 5 19.28 4.81 2.63
N THR A 6 20.44 4.27 3.00
CA THR A 6 20.90 2.97 2.51
C THR A 6 20.75 1.94 3.63
N TYR A 7 19.90 0.94 3.41
CA TYR A 7 19.72 -0.18 4.34
C TYR A 7 20.03 -1.49 3.60
N ARG A 8 21.00 -2.26 4.11
CA ARG A 8 21.41 -3.57 3.55
C ARG A 8 21.57 -3.60 2.02
N GLY A 9 22.14 -2.52 1.45
CA GLY A 9 22.41 -2.39 0.01
C GLY A 9 21.29 -1.73 -0.82
N TYR A 10 20.14 -1.42 -0.23
CA TYR A 10 19.01 -0.76 -0.91
C TYR A 10 18.91 0.71 -0.53
N THR A 11 18.72 1.59 -1.52
CA THR A 11 18.50 3.03 -1.30
C THR A 11 17.01 3.33 -1.23
N VAL A 12 16.55 3.88 -0.11
CA VAL A 12 15.14 4.22 0.15
C VAL A 12 14.95 5.73 0.24
N ASN A 13 13.84 6.25 -0.27
CA ASN A 13 13.49 7.67 -0.17
C ASN A 13 12.51 7.88 1.00
N CYS A 14 12.97 8.45 2.11
CA CYS A 14 12.17 8.69 3.31
C CYS A 14 11.78 10.17 3.45
N ARG A 15 10.55 10.46 3.90
CA ARG A 15 9.97 11.83 3.84
C ARG A 15 10.25 12.73 5.05
N ASN A 16 10.65 12.21 6.22
CA ASN A 16 10.69 12.99 7.46
C ASN A 16 12.08 13.42 7.93
N LYS A 17 12.23 14.74 8.14
CA LYS A 17 13.22 15.36 9.03
C LYS A 17 12.44 15.85 10.27
N GLY A 18 12.66 15.24 11.43
CA GLY A 18 12.19 15.77 12.72
C GLY A 18 11.28 14.84 13.52
N GLY A 19 11.82 14.36 14.66
CA GLY A 19 11.14 14.11 15.93
C GLY A 19 9.77 13.42 15.92
N GLU A 20 9.77 12.10 15.83
CA GLU A 20 9.04 11.13 16.67
C GLU A 20 9.15 9.76 15.99
N ASN A 21 9.49 8.75 16.79
CA ASN A 21 9.88 7.40 16.39
C ASN A 21 8.98 6.76 15.30
N MET A 22 9.38 6.85 14.03
CA MET A 22 9.06 5.82 13.05
C MET A 22 10.31 4.96 12.86
N LYS A 23 10.43 3.93 13.69
CA LYS A 23 11.35 2.83 13.43
C LYS A 23 10.84 2.10 12.18
N HIS A 24 11.41 2.39 11.02
CA HIS A 24 11.42 1.38 9.96
C HIS A 24 12.70 0.59 10.15
N ASP A 25 12.70 -0.34 11.10
CA ASP A 25 13.79 -1.30 11.34
C ASP A 25 13.89 -2.36 10.22
N GLN A 26 13.01 -2.30 9.22
CA GLN A 26 12.81 -3.39 8.26
C GLN A 26 13.35 -3.08 6.85
N PRO A 27 13.88 -4.10 6.15
CA PRO A 27 14.35 -3.96 4.77
C PRO A 27 13.22 -3.57 3.83
N ILE A 28 13.27 -2.32 3.34
CA ILE A 28 12.44 -1.89 2.22
C ILE A 28 13.16 -2.31 0.95
N VAL A 29 12.73 -3.41 0.35
CA VAL A 29 13.15 -3.76 -1.00
C VAL A 29 12.41 -2.83 -1.96
N PRO A 30 13.11 -1.97 -2.73
CA PRO A 30 12.47 -1.07 -3.66
C PRO A 30 11.80 -1.88 -4.77
N ARG A 31 10.54 -1.53 -5.05
CA ARG A 31 9.81 -2.09 -6.19
C ARG A 31 10.53 -1.74 -7.49
N LYS A 32 10.39 -2.62 -8.49
CA LYS A 32 10.83 -2.30 -9.85
C LYS A 32 10.02 -1.12 -10.39
N ASP A 33 10.62 -0.33 -11.28
CA ASP A 33 9.98 0.86 -11.87
C ASP A 33 8.64 0.52 -12.55
N GLU A 34 8.58 -0.61 -13.26
CA GLU A 34 7.37 -1.07 -13.94
C GLU A 34 6.25 -1.43 -12.95
N GLU A 35 6.57 -2.11 -11.84
CA GLU A 35 5.59 -2.42 -10.78
C GLU A 35 5.06 -1.15 -10.12
N THR A 36 5.95 -0.19 -9.86
CA THR A 36 5.60 1.12 -9.30
C THR A 36 4.66 1.87 -10.23
N LYS A 37 4.95 1.92 -11.54
CA LYS A 37 4.08 2.54 -12.55
C LYS A 37 2.72 1.87 -12.61
N LEU A 38 2.67 0.53 -12.58
CA LEU A 38 1.41 -0.21 -12.59
C LEU A 38 0.53 0.09 -11.38
N LEU A 39 1.11 0.12 -10.18
CA LEU A 39 0.40 0.49 -8.95
C LEU A 39 -0.10 1.94 -9.01
N GLN A 40 0.74 2.87 -9.46
CA GLN A 40 0.32 4.27 -9.64
C GLN A 40 -0.82 4.41 -10.64
N ASN A 41 -0.80 3.68 -11.75
CA ASN A 41 -1.88 3.69 -12.74
C ASN A 41 -3.20 3.17 -12.15
N ARG A 42 -3.16 2.12 -11.31
CA ARG A 42 -4.34 1.61 -10.60
C ARG A 42 -4.88 2.63 -9.60
N LEU A 43 -4.00 3.27 -8.83
CA LEU A 43 -4.36 4.31 -7.87
C LEU A 43 -5.00 5.52 -8.57
N ARG A 44 -4.45 5.97 -9.71
CA ARG A 44 -5.05 7.05 -10.51
C ARG A 44 -6.46 6.73 -11.01
N ARG A 45 -6.72 5.46 -11.37
CA ARG A 45 -8.07 5.01 -11.75
C ARG A 45 -9.03 5.05 -10.57
N ILE A 46 -8.58 4.60 -9.40
CA ILE A 46 -9.37 4.65 -8.16
C ILE A 46 -9.68 6.11 -7.80
N GLU A 47 -8.70 7.01 -7.90
CA GLU A 47 -8.92 8.44 -7.69
C GLU A 47 -10.03 8.98 -8.60
N GLY A 48 -10.03 8.59 -9.88
CA GLY A 48 -11.12 8.92 -10.81
C GLY A 48 -12.49 8.36 -10.37
N GLN A 49 -12.53 7.14 -9.83
CA GLN A 49 -13.76 6.56 -9.27
C GLN A 49 -14.26 7.35 -8.06
N ILE A 50 -13.37 7.75 -7.13
CA ILE A 50 -13.73 8.55 -5.96
C ILE A 50 -14.28 9.92 -6.38
N ARG A 51 -13.63 10.60 -7.34
CA ARG A 51 -14.15 11.85 -7.91
C ARG A 51 -15.52 11.66 -8.56
N GLY A 52 -15.70 10.58 -9.31
CA GLY A 52 -16.99 10.24 -9.92
C GLY A 52 -18.08 10.05 -8.86
N ILE A 53 -17.80 9.30 -7.79
CA ILE A 53 -18.74 9.10 -6.68
C ILE A 53 -19.12 10.43 -6.02
N ALA A 54 -18.15 11.33 -5.80
CA ALA A 54 -18.43 12.65 -5.24
C ALA A 54 -19.40 13.44 -6.12
N GLN A 55 -19.20 13.45 -7.45
CA GLN A 55 -20.12 14.08 -8.39
C GLN A 55 -21.52 13.45 -8.34
N MET A 56 -21.62 12.12 -8.25
CA MET A 56 -22.91 11.44 -8.15
C MET A 56 -23.71 11.87 -6.92
N VAL A 57 -23.03 12.20 -5.82
CA VAL A 57 -23.66 12.73 -4.60
C VAL A 57 -24.10 14.18 -4.80
N GLU A 58 -23.27 15.02 -5.42
CA GLU A 58 -23.63 16.41 -5.75
C GLU A 58 -24.84 16.49 -6.69
N ASP A 59 -24.93 15.54 -7.62
CA ASP A 59 -26.02 15.42 -8.60
C ASP A 59 -27.28 14.74 -8.04
N ASP A 60 -27.32 14.40 -6.73
CA ASP A 60 -28.40 13.67 -6.06
C ASP A 60 -28.84 12.40 -6.81
N ARG A 61 -27.86 11.63 -7.31
CA ARG A 61 -28.13 10.39 -8.05
C ARG A 61 -28.68 9.30 -7.14
N TYR A 62 -29.36 8.35 -7.77
CA TYR A 62 -29.97 7.22 -7.08
C TYR A 62 -28.97 6.45 -6.20
N CYS A 63 -29.31 6.30 -4.92
CA CYS A 63 -28.42 5.74 -3.90
C CYS A 63 -27.84 4.38 -4.28
N THR A 64 -28.62 3.53 -4.95
CA THR A 64 -28.16 2.20 -5.38
C THR A 64 -27.00 2.29 -6.38
N ASP A 65 -27.02 3.26 -7.30
CA ASP A 65 -25.93 3.46 -8.26
C ASP A 65 -24.65 3.91 -7.54
N ILE A 66 -24.79 4.80 -6.56
CA ILE A 66 -23.67 5.29 -5.74
C ILE A 66 -23.05 4.12 -4.98
N LEU A 67 -23.87 3.27 -4.34
CA LEU A 67 -23.40 2.08 -3.61
C LEU A 67 -22.68 1.07 -4.52
N ILE A 68 -23.13 0.90 -5.76
CA ILE A 68 -22.44 0.06 -6.75
C ILE A 68 -21.05 0.64 -7.07
N GLN A 69 -20.94 1.96 -7.27
CA GLN A 69 -19.64 2.58 -7.56
C GLN A 69 -18.68 2.53 -6.36
N ILE A 70 -19.19 2.75 -5.14
CA ILE A 70 -18.40 2.57 -3.90
C ILE A 70 -17.88 1.13 -3.81
N SER A 71 -18.73 0.14 -4.09
CA SER A 71 -18.33 -1.27 -4.09
C SER A 71 -17.24 -1.56 -5.12
N ALA A 72 -17.32 -0.96 -6.31
CA ALA A 72 -16.30 -1.08 -7.34
C ALA A 72 -14.95 -0.44 -6.92
N ALA A 73 -14.99 0.74 -6.29
CA ALA A 73 -13.80 1.40 -5.76
C ALA A 73 -13.14 0.59 -4.63
N ASN A 74 -13.94 0.05 -3.71
CA ASN A 74 -13.45 -0.84 -2.64
C ASN A 74 -12.76 -2.09 -3.20
N LYS A 75 -13.35 -2.74 -4.22
CA LYS A 75 -12.73 -3.90 -4.88
C LYS A 75 -11.40 -3.54 -5.54
N ALA A 76 -11.33 -2.38 -6.19
CA ALA A 76 -10.10 -1.90 -6.81
C ALA A 76 -9.00 -1.61 -5.77
N LEU A 77 -9.36 -0.97 -4.65
CA LEU A 77 -8.45 -0.74 -3.50
C LEU A 77 -7.95 -2.05 -2.90
N LYS A 78 -8.84 -3.04 -2.68
CA LYS A 78 -8.46 -4.36 -2.17
C LYS A 78 -7.45 -5.05 -3.09
N ASN A 79 -7.64 -4.98 -4.40
CA ASN A 79 -6.68 -5.53 -5.36
C ASN A 79 -5.30 -4.84 -5.29
N VAL A 80 -5.25 -3.52 -5.10
CA VAL A 80 -3.98 -2.79 -4.92
C VAL A 80 -3.31 -3.21 -3.61
N GLY A 81 -4.06 -3.30 -2.52
CA GLY A 81 -3.54 -3.75 -1.23
C GLY A 81 -2.97 -5.18 -1.29
N LEU A 82 -3.63 -6.09 -2.02
CA LEU A 82 -3.14 -7.45 -2.23
C LEU A 82 -1.81 -7.46 -2.99
N GLN A 83 -1.66 -6.67 -4.06
CA GLN A 83 -0.39 -6.57 -4.80
C GLN A 83 0.74 -6.01 -3.93
N VAL A 84 0.45 -5.03 -3.08
CA VAL A 84 1.42 -4.50 -2.12
C VAL A 84 1.83 -5.56 -1.09
N LEU A 85 0.88 -6.35 -0.61
CA LEU A 85 1.12 -7.45 0.31
C LEU A 85 1.96 -8.56 -0.33
N GLU A 86 1.63 -8.97 -1.55
CA GLU A 86 2.39 -9.96 -2.33
C GLU A 86 3.85 -9.55 -2.48
N HIS A 87 4.12 -8.28 -2.83
CA HIS A 87 5.49 -7.76 -2.90
C HIS A 87 6.20 -7.85 -1.54
N HIS A 88 5.50 -7.48 -0.45
CA HIS A 88 6.08 -7.50 0.89
C HIS A 88 6.39 -8.94 1.35
N THR A 89 5.49 -9.89 1.13
CA THR A 89 5.72 -11.31 1.44
C THR A 89 6.81 -11.93 0.57
N ALA A 90 6.90 -11.59 -0.71
CA ALA A 90 7.92 -12.17 -1.60
C ALA A 90 9.35 -11.74 -1.27
N HIS A 91 9.54 -10.56 -0.69
CA HIS A 91 10.87 -9.97 -0.49
C HIS A 91 11.25 -9.83 0.98
N CYS A 92 10.42 -9.17 1.79
CA CYS A 92 10.76 -8.89 3.19
C CYS A 92 10.71 -10.15 4.05
N VAL A 93 9.76 -11.06 3.80
CA VAL A 93 9.54 -12.27 4.61
C VAL A 93 10.51 -13.39 4.26
N VAL A 94 10.82 -13.59 2.97
CA VAL A 94 11.80 -14.60 2.54
C VAL A 94 13.19 -14.28 3.09
N ASP A 95 13.55 -13.00 3.12
CA ASP A 95 14.83 -12.56 3.68
C ASP A 95 14.84 -12.61 5.21
N ALA A 96 13.74 -12.22 5.86
CA ALA A 96 13.62 -12.33 7.33
C ALA A 96 13.70 -13.78 7.83
N ALA A 97 13.03 -14.72 7.14
CA ALA A 97 13.09 -16.14 7.46
C ALA A 97 14.49 -16.74 7.34
N LYS A 98 15.31 -16.23 6.40
CA LYS A 98 16.72 -16.65 6.24
C LYS A 98 17.64 -16.06 7.32
N ASN A 99 17.31 -14.87 7.82
CA ASN A 99 18.16 -14.12 8.75
C ASN A 99 17.73 -14.24 10.23
N GLY A 100 16.63 -14.95 10.52
CA GLY A 100 16.13 -15.14 11.89
C GLY A 100 15.48 -13.89 12.49
N GLU A 101 14.82 -13.07 11.66
CA GLU A 101 14.20 -11.80 12.06
C GLU A 101 12.71 -11.98 12.37
N ASP A 102 12.42 -12.42 13.60
CA ASP A 102 11.04 -12.69 14.06
C ASP A 102 10.14 -11.43 14.04
N ASP A 103 10.71 -10.24 14.24
CA ASP A 103 9.98 -8.96 14.24
C ASP A 103 9.30 -8.67 12.88
N VAL A 104 9.91 -9.08 11.77
CA VAL A 104 9.36 -8.90 10.41
C VAL A 104 8.14 -9.80 10.19
N MET A 105 8.13 -10.99 10.79
CA MET A 105 7.00 -11.89 10.74
C MET A 105 5.81 -11.37 11.54
N GLU A 106 6.05 -10.75 12.70
CA GLU A 106 4.99 -10.16 13.52
C GLU A 106 4.31 -8.99 12.79
N ASP A 107 5.09 -8.11 12.16
CA ASP A 107 4.57 -6.98 11.39
C ASP A 107 3.75 -7.42 10.16
N LEU A 108 4.20 -8.47 9.46
CA LEU A 108 3.41 -9.08 8.39
C LEU A 108 2.05 -9.55 8.91
N LEU A 109 2.06 -10.33 10.01
CA LEU A 109 0.82 -10.85 10.59
C LEU A 109 -0.12 -9.73 11.02
N LYS A 110 0.41 -8.63 11.56
CA LYS A 110 -0.36 -7.42 11.89
C LYS A 110 -0.98 -6.79 10.65
N ALA A 111 -0.21 -6.64 9.57
CA ALA A 111 -0.71 -6.09 8.30
C ALA A 111 -1.79 -6.97 7.67
N ILE A 112 -1.60 -8.29 7.66
CA ILE A 112 -2.59 -9.27 7.17
C ILE A 112 -3.88 -9.19 7.99
N ARG A 113 -3.80 -9.18 9.32
CA ARG A 113 -4.98 -9.05 10.20
C ARG A 113 -5.73 -7.76 9.97
N GLN A 114 -5.04 -6.66 9.68
CA GLN A 114 -5.71 -5.40 9.35
C GLN A 114 -6.40 -5.48 7.97
N PHE A 115 -5.76 -6.11 7.00
CA PHE A 115 -6.30 -6.27 5.65
C PHE A 115 -7.50 -7.24 5.59
N SER A 116 -7.55 -8.24 6.47
CA SER A 116 -8.63 -9.25 6.53
C SER A 116 -9.90 -8.79 7.26
N LYS A 117 -9.89 -7.64 7.94
CA LYS A 117 -11.04 -7.12 8.72
C LYS A 117 -12.16 -6.51 7.87
N THR A 118 -12.04 -6.56 6.53
CA THR A 118 -12.92 -5.88 5.56
C THR A 118 -13.33 -6.80 4.42
#